data_AF-A0A1V5TVT3-F1
#
_entry.id   AF-A0A1V5TVT3-F1
#
_cell.length_a   1.000
_cell.length_b   1.000
_cell.length_c   1.000
_cell.angle_alpha   90.00
_cell.angle_beta   90.00
_cell.angle_gamma   90.00
#
_symmetry.space_group_name_H-M   'P 1'
#
loop_
_entity.id
_entity.type
_entity.pdbx_description
1 polymer ?
#
loop_
_entity_poly.entity_id
_entity_poly.type
_entity_poly.pdbx_seq_one_letter_code
_entity_poly.pdbx_strand_id
1 'polypeptide(L)'
;MEMSFMDQEEIMEIVEKMVIEMITKVFPDKKIAQKPFPIITYNEAMEQYQTDKPDIRKDKDDLAFLWVVDFPMFEWSEKDKKWEAMHNPFSRTVETDPKKIKEDPKQVKAFQYDLVLNGEEVGGGGLRSYNKELLELVFEILGHKKEEIQSNFGHLLNAFDYGVPPHGGLALGFDRFISILLNEDNIREVIAFPKGGDARDLMINAPSKIKNQQLKELNIKIIKDEE
;
A
#
# COMPACT_ATOMS: atom_id res chain seq x y z
N MET A 1 8.73 -5.58 -3.15
CA MET A 1 9.18 -6.42 -4.28
C MET A 1 8.51 -5.88 -5.52
N GLU A 2 9.23 -5.77 -6.63
CA GLU A 2 8.66 -5.35 -7.93
C GLU A 2 9.10 -6.36 -8.99
N MET A 3 8.22 -6.68 -9.92
CA MET A 3 8.39 -7.71 -10.94
C MET A 3 7.86 -7.20 -12.28
N SER A 4 8.46 -7.65 -13.39
CA SER A 4 8.04 -7.30 -14.75
C SER A 4 7.49 -8.53 -15.46
N PHE A 5 6.54 -8.32 -16.37
CA PHE A 5 5.90 -9.34 -17.20
C PHE A 5 5.18 -10.44 -16.41
N MET A 6 4.66 -10.09 -15.23
CA MET A 6 3.83 -10.97 -14.41
C MET A 6 2.43 -10.41 -14.27
N ASP A 7 1.45 -11.31 -14.19
CA ASP A 7 0.09 -10.96 -13.79
C ASP A 7 -0.08 -10.90 -12.26
N GLN A 8 -1.31 -10.62 -11.82
CA GLN A 8 -1.61 -10.43 -10.40
C GLN A 8 -1.47 -11.75 -9.64
N GLU A 9 -1.97 -12.83 -10.22
CA GLU A 9 -1.97 -14.18 -9.67
C GLU A 9 -0.53 -14.68 -9.47
N GLU A 10 0.35 -14.52 -10.46
CA GLU A 10 1.76 -14.91 -10.38
C GLU A 10 2.49 -14.19 -9.23
N ILE A 11 2.25 -12.88 -9.05
CA ILE A 11 2.87 -12.11 -7.96
C ILE A 11 2.36 -12.60 -6.60
N MET A 12 1.04 -12.80 -6.47
CA MET A 12 0.41 -13.29 -5.24
C MET A 12 0.94 -14.68 -4.86
N GLU A 13 1.07 -15.60 -5.82
CA GLU A 13 1.62 -16.94 -5.61
C GLU A 13 3.07 -16.91 -5.09
N ILE A 14 3.91 -16.03 -5.66
CA ILE A 14 5.31 -15.88 -5.24
C ILE A 14 5.41 -15.34 -3.82
N VAL A 15 4.62 -14.30 -3.50
CA VAL A 15 4.58 -13.71 -2.16
C VAL A 15 4.07 -14.73 -1.15
N GLU A 16 2.99 -15.43 -1.48
CA GLU A 16 2.41 -16.47 -0.63
C GLU A 16 3.42 -17.58 -0.33
N LYS A 17 4.09 -18.11 -1.37
CA LYS A 17 5.13 -19.12 -1.19
C LYS A 17 6.27 -18.61 -0.31
N MET A 18 6.73 -17.38 -0.53
CA MET A 18 7.78 -16.75 0.27
C MET A 18 7.37 -16.65 1.76
N VAL A 19 6.15 -16.17 2.04
CA VAL A 19 5.62 -16.03 3.40
C VAL A 19 5.48 -17.39 4.08
N ILE A 20 4.89 -18.38 3.40
CA ILE A 20 4.73 -19.74 3.93
C ILE A 20 6.09 -20.36 4.24
N GLU A 21 7.06 -20.26 3.34
CA GLU A 21 8.41 -20.79 3.55
C GLU A 21 9.11 -20.11 4.72
N MET A 22 9.00 -18.79 4.84
CA MET A 22 9.61 -18.03 5.93
C MET A 22 9.04 -18.49 7.27
N ILE A 23 7.71 -18.53 7.41
CA ILE A 23 7.05 -18.94 8.65
C ILE A 23 7.43 -20.38 9.00
N THR A 24 7.38 -21.29 8.02
CA THR A 24 7.71 -22.71 8.26
C THR A 24 9.16 -22.90 8.74
N LYS A 25 10.11 -22.08 8.25
CA LYS A 25 11.53 -22.18 8.61
C LYS A 25 11.87 -21.47 9.91
N VAL A 26 11.29 -20.31 10.17
CA VAL A 26 11.67 -19.42 11.29
C VAL A 26 10.74 -19.60 12.50
N PHE A 27 9.47 -19.91 12.26
CA PHE A 27 8.44 -20.08 13.28
C PHE A 27 7.72 -21.43 13.12
N PRO A 28 8.44 -22.57 13.24
CA PRO A 28 7.89 -23.89 12.93
C PRO A 28 6.68 -24.29 13.79
N ASP A 29 6.56 -23.71 14.99
CA ASP A 29 5.46 -23.97 15.92
C ASP A 29 4.18 -23.18 15.57
N LYS A 30 4.25 -22.19 14.66
CA LYS A 30 3.10 -21.39 14.25
C LYS A 30 2.31 -22.12 13.18
N LYS A 31 1.01 -22.25 13.40
CA LYS A 31 0.07 -22.90 12.48
C LYS A 31 -0.53 -21.88 11.53
N ILE A 32 -0.32 -22.08 10.23
CA ILE A 32 -1.05 -21.36 9.18
C ILE A 32 -2.40 -22.05 8.98
N ALA A 33 -3.50 -21.30 9.10
CA ALA A 33 -4.86 -21.83 9.14
C ALA A 33 -5.26 -22.55 7.83
N GLN A 34 -4.87 -21.98 6.69
CA GLN A 34 -5.23 -22.48 5.37
C GLN A 34 -4.11 -22.21 4.36
N LYS A 35 -3.88 -23.18 3.47
CA LYS A 35 -3.01 -23.08 2.28
C LYS A 35 -3.73 -23.73 1.09
N PRO A 36 -3.78 -23.13 -0.10
CA PRO A 36 -3.34 -21.76 -0.38
C PRO A 36 -4.16 -20.73 0.43
N PHE A 37 -3.66 -19.50 0.54
CA PHE A 37 -4.40 -18.46 1.26
C PHE A 37 -5.73 -18.22 0.55
N PRO A 38 -6.86 -18.12 1.29
CA PRO A 38 -8.13 -17.76 0.69
C PRO A 38 -8.03 -16.42 -0.02
N ILE A 39 -8.85 -16.24 -1.06
CA ILE A 39 -8.97 -15.00 -1.83
C ILE A 39 -10.44 -14.59 -1.78
N ILE A 40 -10.71 -13.35 -1.42
CA ILE A 40 -12.03 -12.73 -1.55
C ILE A 40 -11.92 -11.39 -2.24
N THR A 41 -13.01 -10.95 -2.87
CA THR A 41 -13.10 -9.59 -3.41
C THR A 41 -13.35 -8.58 -2.29
N TYR A 42 -12.99 -7.32 -2.54
CA TYR A 42 -13.31 -6.19 -1.66
C TYR A 42 -14.81 -6.14 -1.32
N ASN A 43 -15.67 -6.34 -2.32
CA ASN A 43 -17.13 -6.35 -2.10
C ASN A 43 -17.56 -7.47 -1.17
N GLU A 44 -17.04 -8.70 -1.34
CA GLU A 44 -17.33 -9.81 -0.42
C GLU A 44 -16.82 -9.51 1.00
N ALA A 45 -15.64 -8.90 1.13
CA ALA A 45 -15.07 -8.49 2.42
C ALA A 45 -16.00 -7.48 3.13
N MET A 46 -16.43 -6.44 2.42
CA MET A 46 -17.33 -5.41 2.95
C MET A 46 -18.73 -5.95 3.25
N GLU A 47 -19.30 -6.80 2.40
CA GLU A 47 -20.64 -7.37 2.61
C GLU A 47 -20.69 -8.34 3.78
N GLN A 48 -19.68 -9.20 3.92
CA GLN A 48 -19.67 -10.26 4.93
C GLN A 48 -19.08 -9.80 6.27
N TYR A 49 -18.06 -8.95 6.25
CA TYR A 49 -17.27 -8.59 7.43
C TYR A 49 -17.29 -7.10 7.75
N GLN A 50 -17.83 -6.25 6.87
CA GLN A 50 -17.87 -4.79 7.05
C GLN A 50 -16.48 -4.14 7.19
N THR A 51 -15.45 -4.83 6.69
CA THR A 51 -14.07 -4.37 6.64
C THR A 51 -13.35 -5.04 5.47
N ASP A 52 -12.39 -4.33 4.90
CA ASP A 52 -11.43 -4.81 3.90
C ASP A 52 -10.28 -5.62 4.49
N LYS A 53 -10.20 -5.76 5.82
CA LYS A 53 -9.20 -6.56 6.52
C LYS A 53 -9.84 -7.49 7.54
N PRO A 54 -10.64 -8.47 7.11
CA PRO A 54 -11.39 -9.30 8.02
C PRO A 54 -10.48 -10.25 8.81
N ASP A 55 -10.87 -10.51 10.06
CA ASP A 55 -10.31 -11.59 10.86
C ASP A 55 -11.11 -12.87 10.62
N ILE A 56 -10.52 -13.83 9.91
CA ILE A 56 -11.15 -15.09 9.53
C ILE A 56 -10.71 -16.27 10.41
N ARG A 57 -10.07 -16.00 11.57
CA ARG A 57 -9.61 -17.04 12.50
C ARG A 57 -10.77 -17.85 13.06
N LYS A 58 -10.56 -19.17 13.13
CA LYS A 58 -11.40 -20.09 13.91
C LYS A 58 -10.83 -20.32 15.31
N ASP A 59 -9.50 -20.44 15.39
CA ASP A 59 -8.74 -20.54 16.61
C ASP A 59 -7.87 -19.29 16.80
N LYS A 60 -7.75 -18.79 18.03
CA LYS A 60 -7.07 -17.52 18.31
C LYS A 60 -5.58 -17.53 17.94
N ASP A 61 -4.94 -18.69 18.06
CA ASP A 61 -3.49 -18.86 17.88
C ASP A 61 -3.09 -19.16 16.42
N ASP A 62 -4.07 -19.36 15.53
CA ASP A 62 -3.80 -19.62 14.12
C ASP A 62 -3.36 -18.32 13.40
N LEU A 63 -2.50 -18.49 12.40
CA LEU A 63 -2.17 -17.48 11.41
C LEU A 63 -3.13 -17.62 10.22
N ALA A 64 -4.18 -16.82 10.21
CA ALA A 64 -5.19 -16.79 9.18
C ALA A 64 -4.90 -15.67 8.18
N PHE A 65 -4.22 -16.04 7.10
CA PHE A 65 -3.97 -15.17 5.96
C PHE A 65 -5.19 -15.12 5.03
N LEU A 66 -5.33 -14.01 4.33
CA LEU A 66 -6.35 -13.78 3.32
C LEU A 66 -5.84 -12.77 2.29
N TRP A 67 -6.11 -13.03 1.02
CA TRP A 67 -5.98 -12.02 -0.02
C TRP A 67 -7.32 -11.32 -0.22
N VAL A 68 -7.28 -10.00 -0.25
CA VAL A 68 -8.41 -9.17 -0.67
C VAL A 68 -8.05 -8.55 -2.01
N VAL A 69 -8.91 -8.69 -3.02
CA VAL A 69 -8.65 -8.27 -4.41
C VAL A 69 -9.82 -7.45 -4.94
N ASP A 70 -9.75 -7.01 -6.20
CA ASP A 70 -10.87 -6.36 -6.90
C ASP A 70 -11.32 -5.05 -6.26
N PHE A 71 -10.39 -4.32 -5.65
CA PHE A 71 -10.65 -3.01 -5.06
C PHE A 71 -11.16 -2.00 -6.10
N PRO A 72 -12.11 -1.12 -5.73
CA PRO A 72 -12.40 0.08 -6.49
C PRO A 72 -11.14 0.91 -6.74
N MET A 73 -11.01 1.48 -7.93
CA MET A 73 -9.90 2.39 -8.25
C MET A 73 -10.08 3.75 -7.58
N PHE A 74 -11.33 4.20 -7.49
CA PHE A 74 -11.70 5.51 -7.00
C PHE A 74 -12.71 5.41 -5.86
N GLU A 75 -12.59 6.32 -4.91
CA GLU A 75 -13.61 6.59 -3.90
C GLU A 75 -14.06 8.04 -3.95
N TRP A 76 -15.33 8.30 -3.67
CA TRP A 76 -15.85 9.67 -3.66
C TRP A 76 -15.70 10.28 -2.27
N SER A 77 -14.92 11.36 -2.16
CA SER A 77 -14.84 12.15 -0.94
C SER A 77 -15.99 13.14 -0.87
N GLU A 78 -16.98 12.87 0.00
CA GLU A 78 -18.09 13.82 0.26
C GLU A 78 -17.60 15.14 0.86
N LYS A 79 -16.48 15.10 1.59
CA LYS A 79 -15.87 16.28 2.23
C LYS A 79 -15.27 17.23 1.19
N ASP A 80 -14.47 16.68 0.28
CA ASP A 80 -13.70 17.46 -0.70
C ASP A 80 -14.41 17.56 -2.06
N LYS A 81 -15.56 16.88 -2.21
CA LYS A 81 -16.40 16.83 -3.41
C LYS A 81 -15.62 16.48 -4.68
N LYS A 82 -14.74 15.50 -4.55
CA LYS A 82 -13.87 15.00 -5.62
C LYS A 82 -13.66 13.49 -5.48
N TRP A 83 -13.25 12.88 -6.58
CA TRP A 83 -12.72 11.52 -6.56
C TRP A 83 -11.33 11.52 -5.92
N GLU A 84 -11.10 10.53 -5.07
CA GLU A 84 -9.80 10.20 -4.51
C GLU A 84 -9.42 8.79 -4.95
N ALA A 85 -8.12 8.51 -4.98
CA ALA A 85 -7.66 7.15 -5.25
C ALA A 85 -7.92 6.35 -3.97
N MET A 86 -8.59 5.21 -4.11
CA MET A 86 -8.86 4.36 -2.95
C MET A 86 -7.55 3.86 -2.31
N HIS A 87 -6.53 3.67 -3.15
CA HIS A 87 -5.19 3.37 -2.70
C HIS A 87 -4.15 4.14 -3.52
N ASN A 88 -3.47 3.48 -4.46
CA ASN A 88 -2.38 4.08 -5.21
C ASN A 88 -2.86 4.55 -6.61
N PRO A 89 -2.70 5.84 -6.97
CA PRO A 89 -3.13 6.36 -8.26
C PRO A 89 -2.36 5.79 -9.46
N PHE A 90 -1.21 5.15 -9.23
CA PHE A 90 -0.41 4.47 -10.25
C PHE A 90 -0.89 3.03 -10.52
N SER A 91 -1.88 2.52 -9.79
CA SER A 91 -2.44 1.20 -10.01
C SER A 91 -3.09 1.10 -11.40
N ARG A 92 -2.95 -0.05 -12.05
CA ARG A 92 -3.57 -0.35 -13.34
C ARG A 92 -5.07 -0.57 -13.14
N THR A 93 -5.88 0.10 -13.94
CA THR A 93 -7.33 -0.15 -13.99
C THR A 93 -7.62 -1.46 -14.71
N VAL A 94 -8.69 -2.14 -14.29
CA VAL A 94 -9.21 -3.33 -15.00
C VAL A 94 -9.90 -2.94 -16.29
N GLU A 95 -10.72 -1.88 -16.26
CA GLU A 95 -11.25 -1.26 -17.48
C GLU A 95 -10.14 -0.48 -18.19
N THR A 96 -10.10 -0.58 -19.52
CA THR A 96 -9.07 0.03 -20.36
C THR A 96 -9.62 1.04 -21.35
N ASP A 97 -10.95 1.15 -21.49
CA ASP A 97 -11.60 2.15 -22.33
C ASP A 97 -11.70 3.50 -21.58
N PRO A 98 -10.98 4.55 -22.04
CA PRO A 98 -11.03 5.88 -21.42
C PRO A 98 -12.44 6.45 -21.28
N LYS A 99 -13.36 6.13 -22.21
CA LYS A 99 -14.72 6.67 -22.18
C LYS A 99 -15.50 6.07 -21.01
N LYS A 100 -15.46 4.75 -20.85
CA LYS A 100 -16.14 4.06 -19.75
C LYS A 100 -15.61 4.48 -18.39
N ILE A 101 -14.29 4.65 -18.26
CA ILE A 101 -13.65 5.13 -17.03
C ILE A 101 -14.18 6.54 -16.67
N LYS A 102 -14.34 7.44 -17.66
CA LYS A 102 -14.91 8.78 -17.44
C LYS A 102 -16.40 8.76 -17.14
N GLU A 103 -17.15 7.89 -17.79
CA GLU A 103 -18.61 7.80 -17.69
C GLU A 103 -19.04 7.28 -16.31
N ASP A 104 -18.38 6.25 -15.79
CA ASP A 104 -18.69 5.68 -14.48
C ASP A 104 -17.43 5.29 -13.68
N PRO A 105 -16.70 6.29 -13.12
CA PRO A 105 -15.50 6.04 -12.31
C PRO A 105 -15.75 5.10 -11.13
N LYS A 106 -16.97 5.06 -10.60
CA LYS A 106 -17.33 4.26 -9.41
C LYS A 106 -17.21 2.76 -9.65
N GLN A 107 -17.43 2.30 -10.88
CA GLN A 107 -17.38 0.87 -11.23
C GLN A 107 -15.98 0.42 -11.67
N VAL A 108 -15.04 1.35 -11.81
CA VAL A 108 -13.68 1.04 -12.24
C VAL A 108 -12.95 0.35 -11.09
N LYS A 109 -12.51 -0.87 -11.32
CA LYS A 109 -11.66 -1.62 -10.40
C LYS A 109 -10.17 -1.40 -10.72
N ALA A 110 -9.34 -1.60 -9.71
CA ALA A 110 -7.89 -1.65 -9.83
C ALA A 110 -7.39 -3.10 -9.75
N PHE A 111 -6.31 -3.41 -10.46
CA PHE A 111 -5.50 -4.61 -10.21
C PHE A 111 -4.67 -4.41 -8.95
N GLN A 112 -5.36 -4.30 -7.82
CA GLN A 112 -4.80 -4.07 -6.49
C GLN A 112 -5.22 -5.20 -5.57
N TYR A 113 -4.33 -5.56 -4.66
CA TYR A 113 -4.51 -6.67 -3.75
C TYR A 113 -3.79 -6.41 -2.43
N ASP A 114 -4.45 -6.79 -1.34
CA ASP A 114 -3.94 -6.67 0.02
C ASP A 114 -3.78 -8.07 0.63
N LEU A 115 -2.68 -8.27 1.35
CA LEU A 115 -2.44 -9.44 2.18
C LEU A 115 -2.84 -9.10 3.61
N VAL A 116 -3.91 -9.72 4.07
CA VAL A 116 -4.43 -9.59 5.43
C VAL A 116 -3.97 -10.78 6.26
N LEU A 117 -3.62 -10.53 7.52
CA LEU A 117 -3.29 -11.54 8.52
C LEU A 117 -4.02 -11.20 9.82
N ASN A 118 -4.88 -12.11 10.29
CA ASN A 118 -5.56 -12.00 11.59
C ASN A 118 -6.30 -10.66 11.81
N GLY A 119 -6.91 -10.13 10.75
CA GLY A 119 -7.66 -8.86 10.80
C GLY A 119 -6.82 -7.60 10.56
N GLU A 120 -5.54 -7.73 10.21
CA GLU A 120 -4.68 -6.60 9.91
C GLU A 120 -4.04 -6.73 8.52
N GLU A 121 -3.99 -5.62 7.79
CA GLU A 121 -3.24 -5.52 6.54
C GLU A 121 -1.74 -5.62 6.85
N VAL A 122 -1.07 -6.67 6.35
CA VAL A 122 0.37 -6.91 6.51
C VAL A 122 1.14 -6.73 5.21
N GLY A 123 0.46 -6.50 4.10
CA GLY A 123 1.07 -6.06 2.86
C GLY A 123 0.03 -5.60 1.85
N GLY A 124 0.48 -4.79 0.91
CA GLY A 124 -0.36 -4.23 -0.15
C GLY A 124 0.43 -4.13 -1.44
N GLY A 125 -0.27 -4.34 -2.55
CA GLY A 125 0.34 -4.45 -3.86
C GLY A 125 -0.62 -4.16 -4.99
N GLY A 126 -0.08 -4.16 -6.20
CA GLY A 126 -0.88 -3.96 -7.39
C GLY A 126 -0.05 -3.96 -8.66
N LEU A 127 -0.70 -4.25 -9.77
CA LEU A 127 -0.14 -4.01 -11.09
C LEU A 127 -0.12 -2.51 -11.35
N ARG A 128 0.94 -2.02 -11.97
CA ARG A 128 1.12 -0.60 -12.26
C ARG A 128 0.66 -0.28 -13.67
N SER A 129 0.16 0.93 -13.86
CA SER A 129 -0.11 1.42 -15.21
C SER A 129 1.20 1.53 -15.97
N TYR A 130 1.23 0.97 -17.17
CA TYR A 130 2.28 1.15 -18.18
C TYR A 130 1.73 1.85 -19.44
N ASN A 131 0.49 2.32 -19.39
CA ASN A 131 -0.13 3.13 -20.44
C ASN A 131 -0.22 4.58 -19.95
N LYS A 132 0.48 5.47 -20.65
CA LYS A 132 0.59 6.89 -20.30
C LYS A 132 -0.75 7.60 -20.34
N GLU A 133 -1.53 7.38 -21.39
CA GLU A 133 -2.85 8.03 -21.58
C GLU A 133 -3.84 7.62 -20.48
N LEU A 134 -3.83 6.34 -20.08
CA LEU A 134 -4.68 5.86 -18.99
C LEU A 134 -4.24 6.40 -17.63
N LEU A 135 -2.93 6.51 -17.38
CA LEU A 135 -2.44 7.08 -16.12
C LEU A 135 -2.74 8.58 -16.02
N GLU A 136 -2.55 9.33 -17.11
CA GLU A 136 -2.92 10.75 -17.18
C GLU A 136 -4.43 10.92 -16.96
N LEU A 137 -5.26 10.05 -17.54
CA LEU A 137 -6.70 10.03 -17.29
C LEU A 137 -7.04 9.82 -15.82
N VAL A 138 -6.39 8.86 -15.15
CA VAL A 138 -6.60 8.64 -13.71
C VAL A 138 -6.31 9.93 -12.94
N PHE A 139 -5.19 10.60 -13.21
CA PHE A 139 -4.88 11.87 -12.55
C PHE A 139 -5.88 12.99 -12.86
N GLU A 140 -6.38 13.08 -14.10
CA GLU A 140 -7.45 14.02 -14.46
C GLU A 140 -8.72 13.77 -13.63
N ILE A 141 -9.12 12.51 -13.44
CA ILE A 141 -10.30 12.14 -12.64
C ILE A 141 -10.10 12.51 -11.16
N LEU A 142 -8.89 12.36 -10.64
CA LEU A 142 -8.50 12.77 -9.28
C LEU A 142 -8.42 14.30 -9.10
N GLY A 143 -8.69 15.07 -10.17
CA GLY A 143 -8.79 16.52 -10.14
C GLY A 143 -7.48 17.26 -10.44
N HIS A 144 -6.44 16.56 -10.89
CA HIS A 144 -5.19 17.21 -11.29
C HIS A 144 -5.30 17.84 -12.68
N LYS A 145 -4.69 19.02 -12.83
CA LYS A 145 -4.54 19.66 -14.14
C LYS A 145 -3.33 19.10 -14.88
N LYS A 146 -3.33 19.18 -16.21
CA LYS A 146 -2.23 18.69 -17.06
C LYS A 146 -0.88 19.31 -16.70
N GLU A 147 -0.86 20.60 -16.38
CA GLU A 147 0.36 21.30 -15.99
C GLU A 147 0.92 20.78 -14.65
N GLU A 148 0.03 20.48 -13.70
CA GLU A 148 0.40 19.91 -12.39
C GLU A 148 0.90 18.47 -12.53
N ILE A 149 0.24 17.67 -13.37
CA ILE A 149 0.67 16.30 -13.71
C ILE A 149 2.09 16.34 -14.28
N GLN A 150 2.36 17.21 -15.25
CA GLN A 150 3.68 17.32 -15.86
C GLN A 150 4.73 17.82 -14.86
N SER A 151 4.40 18.81 -14.02
CA SER A 151 5.32 19.35 -13.02
C SER A 151 5.71 18.30 -11.97
N ASN A 152 4.75 17.51 -11.50
CA ASN A 152 4.96 16.56 -10.40
C ASN A 152 5.46 15.20 -10.89
N PHE A 153 4.93 14.73 -12.03
CA PHE A 153 5.13 13.36 -12.52
C PHE A 153 5.73 13.28 -13.92
N GLY A 154 6.04 14.41 -14.57
CA GLY A 154 6.53 14.42 -15.95
C GLY A 154 7.80 13.59 -16.16
N HIS A 155 8.69 13.52 -15.18
CA HIS A 155 9.88 12.66 -15.23
C HIS A 155 9.51 11.16 -15.37
N LEU A 156 8.48 10.72 -14.66
CA LEU A 156 7.96 9.35 -14.73
C LEU A 156 7.20 9.13 -16.04
N LEU A 157 6.31 10.05 -16.41
CA LEU A 157 5.53 9.94 -17.65
C LEU A 157 6.41 9.97 -18.91
N ASN A 158 7.52 10.70 -18.88
CA ASN A 158 8.52 10.65 -19.95
C ASN A 158 9.16 9.26 -20.09
N ALA A 159 9.31 8.51 -18.99
CA ALA A 159 9.87 7.15 -19.04
C ALA A 159 8.95 6.19 -19.82
N PHE A 160 7.63 6.42 -19.83
CA PHE A 160 6.67 5.60 -20.57
C PHE A 160 6.92 5.67 -22.08
N ASP A 161 7.41 6.82 -22.57
CA ASP A 161 7.74 7.01 -23.99
C ASP A 161 8.95 6.15 -24.44
N TYR A 162 9.72 5.60 -23.49
CA TYR A 162 10.86 4.69 -23.76
C TYR A 162 10.51 3.21 -23.59
N GLY A 163 9.23 2.87 -23.35
CA GLY A 163 8.76 1.49 -23.28
C GLY A 163 8.84 0.88 -21.88
N VAL A 164 7.94 1.31 -20.99
CA VAL A 164 7.76 0.69 -19.67
C VAL A 164 7.05 -0.66 -19.83
N PRO A 165 7.62 -1.77 -19.32
CA PRO A 165 6.97 -3.07 -19.43
C PRO A 165 5.74 -3.16 -18.51
N PRO A 166 4.83 -4.13 -18.73
CA PRO A 166 3.90 -4.55 -17.69
C PRO A 166 4.68 -4.90 -16.42
N HIS A 167 4.31 -4.33 -15.30
CA HIS A 167 4.99 -4.52 -14.02
C HIS A 167 4.02 -4.36 -12.86
N GLY A 168 4.41 -4.89 -11.71
CA GLY A 168 3.66 -4.81 -10.48
C GLY A 168 4.48 -5.32 -9.32
N GLY A 169 3.91 -5.21 -8.13
CA GLY A 169 4.64 -5.59 -6.95
C GLY A 169 3.80 -5.56 -5.69
N LEU A 170 4.48 -5.88 -4.59
CA LEU A 170 3.91 -5.90 -3.25
C LEU A 170 4.95 -5.44 -2.23
N ALA A 171 4.50 -4.65 -1.27
CA ALA A 171 5.27 -4.29 -0.08
C ALA A 171 4.65 -4.97 1.15
N LEU A 172 5.49 -5.65 1.93
CA LEU A 172 5.09 -6.19 3.23
C LEU A 172 5.40 -5.15 4.32
N GLY A 173 4.42 -4.88 5.17
CA GLY A 173 4.61 -4.18 6.44
C GLY A 173 5.35 -5.08 7.41
N PHE A 174 6.67 -5.19 7.25
CA PHE A 174 7.50 -6.18 7.95
C PHE A 174 7.37 -6.10 9.47
N ASP A 175 7.41 -4.91 10.07
CA ASP A 175 7.31 -4.78 11.53
C ASP A 175 5.95 -5.25 12.06
N ARG A 176 4.86 -4.90 11.37
CA ARG A 176 3.51 -5.36 11.72
C ARG A 176 3.37 -6.87 11.52
N PHE A 177 3.93 -7.39 10.44
CA PHE A 177 3.93 -8.82 10.18
C PHE A 177 4.64 -9.59 11.30
N ILE A 178 5.84 -9.15 11.69
CA ILE A 178 6.60 -9.77 12.80
C ILE A 178 5.89 -9.59 14.14
N SER A 179 5.30 -8.42 14.43
CA SER A 179 4.57 -8.21 15.68
C SER A 179 3.38 -9.16 15.82
N ILE A 180 2.62 -9.40 14.75
CA ILE A 180 1.52 -10.37 14.76
C ILE A 180 2.05 -11.81 14.95
N LEU A 181 3.13 -12.19 14.26
CA LEU A 181 3.73 -13.51 14.42
C LEU A 181 4.18 -13.78 15.87
N LEU A 182 4.73 -12.77 16.53
CA LEU A 182 5.19 -12.83 17.92
C LEU A 182 4.08 -12.56 18.95
N ASN A 183 2.86 -12.21 18.51
CA ASN A 183 1.74 -11.82 19.37
C ASN A 183 2.07 -10.63 20.27
N GLU A 184 2.72 -9.63 19.69
CA GLU A 184 3.03 -8.35 20.33
C GLU A 184 1.95 -7.31 20.04
N ASP A 185 1.55 -6.55 21.06
CA ASP A 185 0.49 -5.53 20.94
C ASP A 185 0.92 -4.30 20.13
N ASN A 186 2.22 -4.14 19.90
CA ASN A 186 2.78 -2.99 19.21
C ASN A 186 4.02 -3.33 18.40
N ILE A 187 4.17 -2.71 17.22
CA ILE A 187 5.38 -2.87 16.39
C ILE A 187 6.66 -2.42 17.11
N ARG A 188 6.56 -1.57 18.14
CA ARG A 188 7.72 -1.15 18.94
C ARG A 188 8.40 -2.30 19.67
N GLU A 189 7.68 -3.35 20.01
CA GLU A 189 8.24 -4.53 20.70
C GLU A 189 9.16 -5.36 19.79
N VAL A 190 9.06 -5.16 18.47
CA VAL A 190 9.88 -5.87 17.46
C VAL A 190 10.91 -4.96 16.79
N ILE A 191 11.06 -3.73 17.28
CA ILE A 191 12.04 -2.74 16.80
C ILE A 191 13.03 -2.46 17.93
N ALA A 192 14.33 -2.58 17.68
CA ALA A 192 15.35 -2.43 18.72
C ALA A 192 15.38 -1.04 19.39
N PHE A 193 15.15 0.03 18.62
CA PHE A 193 15.16 1.42 19.10
C PHE A 193 13.96 2.21 18.57
N PRO A 194 12.74 1.92 19.07
CA PRO A 194 11.51 2.53 18.59
C PRO A 194 11.42 4.00 18.99
N LYS A 195 10.43 4.71 18.44
CA LYS A 195 10.12 6.10 18.77
C LYS A 195 8.80 6.21 19.53
N GLY A 196 8.65 7.25 20.35
CA GLY A 196 7.40 7.60 21.02
C GLY A 196 6.27 7.96 20.05
N GLY A 197 5.06 8.16 20.56
CA GLY A 197 3.91 8.61 19.75
C GLY A 197 4.12 10.00 19.12
N ASP A 198 5.00 10.81 19.68
CA ASP A 198 5.43 12.12 19.19
C ASP A 198 6.70 12.06 18.32
N ALA A 199 7.04 10.86 17.81
CA ALA A 199 8.21 10.56 16.99
C ALA A 199 9.57 10.88 17.64
N ARG A 200 9.63 10.96 18.98
CA ARG A 200 10.89 11.19 19.71
C ARG A 200 11.61 9.91 20.09
N ASP A 201 12.94 9.97 20.06
CA ASP A 201 13.83 8.99 20.64
C ASP A 201 14.22 9.42 22.05
N LEU A 202 13.76 8.68 23.06
CA LEU A 202 14.04 9.00 24.46
C LEU A 202 15.43 8.56 24.91
N MET A 203 16.05 7.59 24.23
CA MET A 203 17.36 7.06 24.58
C MET A 203 18.47 8.06 24.21
N ILE A 204 18.40 8.63 23.00
CA ILE A 204 19.39 9.60 22.52
C ILE A 204 18.90 11.05 22.56
N ASN A 205 17.69 11.28 23.07
CA ASN A 205 17.04 12.59 23.14
C ASN A 205 16.99 13.30 21.77
N ALA A 206 16.37 12.63 20.79
CA ALA A 206 16.20 13.14 19.43
C ALA A 206 14.71 13.32 19.07
N PRO A 207 14.34 14.27 18.20
CA PRO A 207 15.19 15.27 17.57
C PRO A 207 15.71 16.30 18.59
N SER A 208 16.84 16.93 18.28
CA SER A 208 17.50 17.92 19.14
C SER A 208 17.84 19.19 18.38
N LYS A 209 18.16 20.27 19.11
CA LYS A 209 18.55 21.55 18.50
C LYS A 209 19.96 21.46 17.91
N ILE A 210 20.12 21.91 16.67
CA ILE A 210 21.41 22.05 16.01
C ILE A 210 22.05 23.42 16.27
N LYS A 211 23.35 23.55 16.00
CA LYS A 211 24.08 24.82 16.20
C LYS A 211 23.73 25.83 15.09
N ASN A 212 23.69 27.11 15.45
CA ASN A 212 23.46 28.19 14.48
C ASN A 212 24.49 28.23 13.34
N GLN A 213 25.72 27.77 13.57
CA GLN A 213 26.73 27.67 12.51
C GLN A 213 26.32 26.67 11.43
N GLN A 214 25.73 25.53 11.80
CA GLN A 214 25.25 24.52 10.85
C GLN A 214 24.07 25.06 10.04
N LEU A 215 23.16 25.79 10.69
CA LEU A 215 22.06 26.47 10.01
C LEU A 215 22.57 27.49 8.97
N LYS A 216 23.59 28.29 9.33
CA LYS A 216 24.22 29.25 8.43
C LYS A 216 24.91 28.57 7.24
N GLU A 217 25.65 27.48 7.48
CA GLU A 217 26.31 26.71 6.43
C GLU A 217 25.30 26.17 5.40
N LEU A 218 24.15 25.68 5.88
CA LEU A 218 23.07 25.20 5.04
C LEU A 218 22.20 26.32 4.43
N ASN A 219 22.49 27.60 4.76
CA ASN A 219 21.66 28.76 4.42
C ASN A 219 20.19 28.62 4.85
N ILE A 220 19.96 27.99 6.00
CA ILE A 220 18.63 27.79 6.58
C ILE A 220 18.44 28.74 7.76
N LYS A 221 17.26 29.36 7.85
CA LYS A 221 16.82 30.15 8.99
C LYS A 221 15.56 29.53 9.57
N ILE A 222 15.57 29.24 10.88
CA ILE A 222 14.36 28.83 11.60
C ILE A 222 13.51 30.08 11.81
N ILE A 223 12.33 30.12 11.21
CA ILE A 223 11.28 31.09 11.51
C ILE A 223 10.41 30.44 12.59
N LYS A 224 10.23 31.12 13.72
CA LYS A 224 9.20 30.73 14.68
C LYS A 224 7.93 31.44 14.27
N ASP A 225 6.82 30.72 14.17
CA ASP A 225 5.52 31.36 14.09
C ASP A 225 5.30 32.14 15.40
N GLU A 226 4.85 33.39 15.28
CA GLU A 226 4.35 34.15 16.43
C GLU A 226 3.02 33.52 16.85
N GLU A 227 2.97 32.91 18.04
CA GLU A 227 1.71 32.57 18.71
C GLU A 227 0.97 33.82 19.17
#